data_AF-A0AAX0J4A6-F1
#
_entry.id   AF-A0AAX0J4A6-F1
#
_cell.length_a   1.000
_cell.length_b   1.000
_cell.length_c   1.000
_cell.angle_alpha   90.00
_cell.angle_beta   90.00
_cell.angle_gamma   90.00
#
_symmetry.space_group_name_H-M   'P 1'
#
loop_
_entity.id
_entity.type
_entity.pdbx_description
1 polymer ?
#
loop_
_entity_poly.entity_id
_entity_poly.type
_entity_poly.pdbx_seq_one_letter_code
_entity_poly.pdbx_strand_id
1 'polypeptide(L)'
;MRTRPIFHHTHDAIRAHVTVVMAALAMPNHIYLTSGVTAPKLVERLKSLCHAAVDTGTGTHCYDIPPEINEETASLIATILEA
;
A
#
# COMPACT_ATOMS: atom_id res chain seq x y z
N MET A 1 10.60 -36.99 -22.50
CA MET A 1 10.49 -36.63 -21.07
C MET A 1 10.05 -35.18 -20.98
N ARG A 2 8.92 -34.88 -20.33
CA ARG A 2 8.37 -33.53 -20.21
C ARG A 2 8.69 -33.02 -18.81
N THR A 3 9.70 -32.17 -18.69
CA THR A 3 10.10 -31.56 -17.43
C THR A 3 9.03 -30.58 -16.97
N ARG A 4 8.51 -30.75 -15.74
CA ARG A 4 7.60 -29.76 -15.14
C ARG A 4 8.43 -28.53 -14.72
N PRO A 5 8.20 -27.33 -15.29
CA PRO A 5 9.16 -26.21 -15.22
C PRO A 5 9.48 -25.66 -13.82
N ILE A 6 8.72 -26.05 -12.80
CA ILE A 6 8.71 -25.38 -11.49
C ILE A 6 10.02 -25.58 -10.72
N PHE A 7 10.75 -26.69 -10.93
CA PHE A 7 11.91 -27.08 -10.10
C PHE A 7 13.26 -27.11 -10.83
N HIS A 8 13.37 -26.55 -12.03
CA HIS A 8 14.64 -26.53 -12.78
C HIS A 8 15.50 -25.30 -12.46
N HIS A 9 14.88 -24.28 -11.87
CA HIS A 9 15.51 -23.02 -11.45
C HIS A 9 15.53 -22.88 -9.93
N THR A 10 15.69 -23.97 -9.17
CA THR A 10 15.56 -23.95 -7.70
C THR A 10 16.39 -22.85 -7.04
N HIS A 11 17.62 -22.63 -7.51
CA HIS A 11 18.46 -21.54 -7.03
C HIS A 11 17.87 -20.14 -7.33
N ASP A 12 17.37 -19.92 -8.55
CA ASP A 12 16.78 -18.63 -8.93
C ASP A 12 15.42 -18.41 -8.24
N ALA A 13 14.64 -19.48 -8.04
CA ALA A 13 13.39 -19.46 -7.29
C ALA A 13 13.62 -19.09 -5.81
N ILE A 14 14.64 -19.68 -5.17
CA ILE A 14 15.03 -19.34 -3.80
C ILE A 14 15.50 -17.89 -3.73
N ARG A 15 16.37 -17.47 -4.65
CA ARG A 15 16.88 -16.10 -4.69
C ARG A 15 15.77 -15.08 -4.88
N ALA A 16 14.87 -15.31 -5.84
CA ALA A 16 13.71 -14.46 -6.08
C ALA A 16 12.81 -14.40 -4.85
N HIS A 17 12.52 -15.55 -4.22
CA HIS A 17 11.67 -15.61 -3.04
C HIS A 17 12.25 -14.80 -1.88
N VAL A 18 13.51 -15.03 -1.53
CA VAL A 18 14.18 -14.28 -0.44
C VAL A 18 14.25 -12.79 -0.78
N THR A 19 14.47 -12.43 -2.06
CA THR A 19 14.48 -11.01 -2.47
C THR A 19 13.14 -10.34 -2.24
N VAL A 20 12.04 -10.99 -2.63
CA VAL A 20 10.68 -10.47 -2.42
C VAL A 20 10.34 -10.40 -0.93
N VAL A 21 10.70 -11.43 -0.16
CA VAL A 21 10.48 -11.45 1.30
C VAL A 21 11.27 -10.34 1.99
N MET A 22 12.54 -10.13 1.62
CA MET A 22 13.36 -9.05 2.17
C MET A 22 12.82 -7.67 1.79
N ALA A 23 12.38 -7.48 0.54
CA ALA A 23 11.73 -6.24 0.12
C ALA A 23 10.44 -5.99 0.91
N ALA A 24 9.57 -6.99 1.03
CA ALA A 24 8.33 -6.89 1.78
C ALA A 24 8.55 -6.61 3.28
N LEU A 25 9.65 -7.13 3.87
CA LEU A 25 10.01 -6.85 5.26
C LEU A 25 10.66 -5.47 5.44
N ALA A 26 11.42 -5.00 4.45
CA ALA A 26 12.08 -3.69 4.48
C ALA A 26 11.09 -2.53 4.26
N MET A 27 10.07 -2.72 3.41
CA MET A 27 9.10 -1.67 3.06
C MET A 27 8.41 -1.03 4.27
N PRO A 28 7.79 -1.77 5.21
CA PRO A 28 7.16 -1.18 6.40
C PRO A 28 8.14 -0.44 7.31
N ASN A 29 9.39 -0.94 7.42
CA ASN A 29 10.43 -0.30 8.21
C ASN A 29 10.86 1.02 7.58
N HIS A 30 11.02 1.07 6.26
CA HIS A 30 11.33 2.30 5.55
C HIS A 30 10.24 3.36 5.75
N ILE A 31 8.96 2.97 5.62
CA ILE A 31 7.80 3.85 5.89
C ILE A 31 7.82 4.38 7.34
N TYR A 32 8.17 3.54 8.31
CA TYR A 32 8.26 3.96 9.71
C TYR A 32 9.42 4.93 9.95
N LEU A 33 10.58 4.71 9.33
CA LEU A 33 11.74 5.58 9.48
C LEU A 33 11.52 6.98 8.86
N THR A 34 10.76 7.07 7.76
CA THR A 34 10.47 8.35 7.10
C THR A 34 9.34 9.11 7.79
N SER A 35 8.26 8.42 8.19
CA SER A 35 7.04 9.08 8.69
C SER A 35 6.81 9.01 10.21
N GLY A 36 7.53 8.14 10.92
CA GLY A 36 7.30 7.85 12.35
C GLY A 36 6.02 7.05 12.64
N VAL A 37 5.25 6.67 11.60
CA VAL A 37 3.98 5.94 11.72
C VAL A 37 4.12 4.55 11.09
N THR A 38 3.57 3.53 11.76
CA THR A 38 3.61 2.15 11.26
C THR A 38 2.75 2.00 9.99
N ALA A 39 3.23 1.25 9.00
CA ALA A 39 2.53 1.05 7.73
C ALA A 39 1.03 0.67 7.83
N PRO A 40 0.56 -0.20 8.75
CA PRO A 40 -0.87 -0.50 8.87
C PRO A 40 -1.71 0.72 9.30
N LYS A 41 -1.22 1.50 10.26
CA LYS A 41 -1.87 2.75 10.71
C LYS A 41 -1.89 3.79 9.60
N LEU A 42 -0.82 3.85 8.81
CA LEU A 42 -0.76 4.71 7.63
C LEU A 42 -1.84 4.32 6.62
N VAL A 43 -1.94 3.04 6.29
CA VAL A 43 -2.97 2.53 5.36
C VAL A 43 -4.38 2.81 5.89
N GLU A 44 -4.63 2.63 7.19
CA GLU A 44 -5.92 2.95 7.80
C GLU A 44 -6.29 4.44 7.67
N ARG A 45 -5.33 5.34 7.94
CA ARG A 45 -5.50 6.79 7.76
C ARG A 45 -5.72 7.18 6.30
N LEU A 46 -4.98 6.59 5.37
CA LEU A 46 -5.15 6.89 3.94
C LEU A 46 -6.46 6.31 3.40
N LYS A 47 -6.90 5.15 3.91
CA LYS A 47 -8.17 4.54 3.53
C LYS A 47 -9.36 5.42 3.88
N SER A 48 -9.33 6.11 5.03
CA SER A 48 -10.37 7.10 5.36
C SER A 48 -10.38 8.31 4.44
N LEU A 49 -9.29 8.57 3.70
CA LEU A 49 -9.21 9.64 2.70
C LEU A 49 -9.61 9.18 1.28
N CYS A 50 -9.98 7.92 1.07
CA CYS A 50 -10.52 7.52 -0.22
C CYS A 50 -11.95 8.02 -0.37
N HIS A 51 -12.24 8.75 -1.46
CA HIS A 51 -13.58 9.20 -1.83
C HIS A 51 -14.57 8.02 -1.80
N ALA A 52 -15.66 8.17 -1.07
CA ALA A 52 -16.74 7.20 -1.04
C ALA A 52 -17.81 7.63 -2.05
N ALA A 53 -17.93 6.90 -3.16
CA ALA A 53 -19.07 7.04 -4.06
C ALA A 53 -20.27 6.29 -3.46
N VAL A 54 -21.30 7.04 -3.06
CA VAL A 54 -22.56 6.45 -2.58
C VAL A 54 -23.48 6.23 -3.78
N ASP A 55 -23.79 4.98 -4.09
CA ASP A 55 -24.83 4.64 -5.06
C ASP A 55 -26.17 4.47 -4.32
N THR A 56 -27.05 5.46 -4.48
CA THR A 56 -28.43 5.38 -3.99
C THR A 56 -29.27 4.88 -5.16
N GLY A 57 -29.75 3.64 -5.10
CA GLY A 57 -30.43 2.91 -6.20
C GLY A 57 -31.74 3.51 -6.75
N THR A 58 -31.93 4.82 -6.66
CA THR A 58 -33.04 5.61 -7.21
C THR A 58 -32.46 6.80 -7.98
N GLY A 59 -31.90 6.54 -9.17
CA GLY A 59 -31.35 7.58 -10.06
C GLY A 59 -29.92 7.97 -9.73
N THR A 60 -29.08 8.03 -10.77
CA THR A 60 -27.63 8.28 -10.72
C THR A 60 -27.28 9.62 -10.09
N HIS A 61 -27.22 9.65 -8.76
CA HIS A 61 -26.61 10.72 -7.99
C HIS A 61 -25.34 10.16 -7.35
N CYS A 62 -24.23 10.20 -8.11
CA CYS A 62 -22.91 9.99 -7.53
C CYS A 62 -22.58 11.22 -6.68
N TYR A 63 -22.70 11.08 -5.36
CA TYR A 63 -22.17 12.10 -4.45
C TYR A 63 -20.68 11.78 -4.21
N ASP A 64 -19.82 12.65 -4.70
CA ASP A 64 -18.38 12.58 -4.45
C ASP A 64 -18.13 13.27 -3.10
N ILE A 65 -17.85 12.48 -2.05
CA ILE A 65 -17.55 13.02 -0.72
C ILE A 65 -16.06 13.33 -0.69
N PRO A 66 -15.64 14.61 -0.75
CA PRO A 66 -14.23 14.94 -0.63
C PRO A 66 -13.73 14.47 0.73
N PRO A 67 -12.56 13.81 0.80
CA PRO A 67 -12.01 13.36 2.05
C PRO A 67 -11.63 14.55 2.92
N GLU A 68 -11.97 14.49 4.21
CA GLU A 68 -11.54 15.49 5.18
C GLU A 68 -10.07 15.27 5.52
N ILE A 69 -9.18 16.05 4.88
CA ILE A 69 -7.74 16.00 5.12
C ILE A 69 -7.43 16.83 6.36
N ASN A 70 -7.13 16.18 7.48
CA ASN A 70 -6.62 16.87 8.67
C ASN A 70 -5.15 17.33 8.45
N GLU A 71 -4.72 18.34 9.22
CA GLU A 71 -3.40 18.96 9.08
C GLU A 71 -2.25 17.99 9.40
N GLU A 72 -2.44 17.09 10.37
CA GLU A 72 -1.47 16.03 10.69
C GLU A 72 -1.23 15.09 9.51
N THR A 73 -2.28 14.74 8.77
CA THR A 73 -2.22 13.82 7.62
C THR A 73 -1.62 14.52 6.41
N ALA A 74 -1.90 15.82 6.21
CA ALA A 74 -1.23 16.62 5.20
C ALA A 74 0.28 16.70 5.44
N SER A 75 0.71 16.96 6.68
CA SER A 75 2.13 16.94 7.07
C SER A 75 2.77 15.58 6.84
N LEU A 76 2.05 14.50 7.15
CA LEU A 76 2.55 13.14 6.98
C LEU A 76 2.70 12.76 5.50
N ILE A 77 1.75 13.14 4.64
CA ILE A 77 1.84 12.94 3.18
C ILE A 77 3.03 13.72 2.61
N ALA A 78 3.22 14.98 3.02
CA ALA A 78 4.36 15.80 2.59
C ALA A 78 5.69 15.17 2.99
N THR A 79 5.79 14.63 4.21
CA THR A 79 6.99 13.96 4.72
C THR A 79 7.34 12.72 3.91
N ILE A 80 6.35 11.95 3.45
CA ILE A 80 6.56 10.77 2.61
C ILE A 80 6.96 11.15 1.18
N LEU A 81 6.46 12.28 0.66
CA LEU A 81 6.74 12.73 -0.71
C LEU A 81 8.15 13.34 -0.86
N GLU A 82 8.71 13.90 0.21
CA GLU A 82 10.03 14.53 0.23
C GLU A 82 11.17 13.55 0.58
N ALA A 83 10.85 12.32 1.00
CA ALA A 83 11.80 11.27 1.37
C ALA A 83 12.30 10.44 0.18
#